data_AF-A0A960Z4H5-F1
#
_entry.id   AF-A0A960Z4H5-F1
#
_cell.length_a   1.000
_cell.length_b   1.000
_cell.length_c   1.000
_cell.angle_alpha   90.00
_cell.angle_beta   90.00
_cell.angle_gamma   90.00
#
_symmetry.space_group_name_H-M   'P 1'
#
loop_
_entity.id
_entity.type
_entity.pdbx_description
1 polymer ?
#
loop_
_entity_poly.entity_id
_entity_poly.type
_entity_poly.pdbx_seq_one_letter_code
_entity_poly.pdbx_strand_id
1 'polypeptide(L)'
;MMRDCEFYEIHLADYAAGELPRDRREALEAHLSACGGCREELAREIDLRTVLGSLPVAPCPDAVTRGLAALLPLDIPADRGRGAPRPWLRLATSGLVAAALALFVLVPALRDGRPAAAPAGHGAYTQAEVDQARRDVINVLALTAGVLDRSRTRTMTEVFGDRLPGAVSGSLRSPHAPDAHTPNGANGASDTGGQG
;
A
#
# COMPACT_ATOMS: atom_id res chain seq x y z
N MET A 1 17.31 -16.62 10.41
CA MET A 1 18.07 -15.41 10.01
C MET A 1 17.74 -14.95 8.60
N MET A 2 17.97 -15.69 7.50
CA MET A 2 17.61 -15.19 6.15
C MET A 2 16.09 -15.15 5.87
N ARG A 3 15.33 -16.14 6.39
CA ARG A 3 13.86 -16.20 6.28
C ARG A 3 13.14 -15.12 7.11
N ASP A 4 13.77 -14.63 8.16
CA ASP A 4 13.20 -13.57 8.99
C ASP A 4 13.40 -12.20 8.31
N CYS A 5 14.53 -12.00 7.62
CA CYS A 5 14.78 -10.77 6.87
C CYS A 5 13.74 -10.53 5.77
N GLU A 6 13.45 -11.54 4.95
CA GLU A 6 12.45 -11.43 3.86
C GLU A 6 11.06 -11.04 4.39
N PHE A 7 10.68 -11.59 5.56
CA PHE A 7 9.43 -11.24 6.23
C PHE A 7 9.40 -9.79 6.74
N TYR A 8 10.54 -9.23 7.15
CA TYR A 8 10.61 -7.87 7.68
C TYR A 8 10.86 -6.82 6.59
N GLU A 9 11.49 -7.19 5.48
CA GLU A 9 11.80 -6.31 4.35
C GLU A 9 10.54 -5.68 3.75
N ILE A 10 9.47 -6.47 3.59
CA ILE A 10 8.17 -6.00 3.12
C ILE A 10 7.53 -4.95 4.05
N HIS A 11 7.95 -4.89 5.32
CA HIS A 11 7.42 -3.95 6.31
C HIS A 11 8.28 -2.70 6.51
N LEU A 12 9.46 -2.61 5.88
CA LEU A 12 10.34 -1.46 6.01
C LEU A 12 9.72 -0.19 5.42
N ALA A 13 9.00 -0.31 4.30
CA ALA A 13 8.31 0.81 3.67
C ALA A 13 7.22 1.38 4.59
N ASP A 14 6.33 0.53 5.12
CA ASP A 14 5.27 0.94 6.05
C ASP A 14 5.83 1.51 7.35
N TYR A 15 6.95 0.96 7.83
CA TYR A 15 7.66 1.48 9.00
C TYR A 15 8.20 2.88 8.73
N ALA A 16 8.89 3.08 7.60
CA ALA A 16 9.45 4.37 7.21
C ALA A 16 8.37 5.43 6.91
N ALA A 17 7.18 5.01 6.46
CA ALA A 17 6.01 5.88 6.31
C ALA A 17 5.30 6.18 7.65
N GLY A 18 5.65 5.46 8.73
CA GLY A 18 4.97 5.58 10.03
C GLY A 18 3.60 4.88 10.09
N GLU A 19 3.24 4.11 9.08
CA GLU A 19 1.93 3.47 8.89
C GLU A 19 1.86 2.06 9.50
N LEU A 20 3.00 1.51 9.93
CA LEU A 20 3.03 0.17 10.50
C LEU A 20 2.28 0.10 11.87
N PRO A 21 1.39 -0.88 12.08
CA PRO A 21 0.74 -1.11 13.37
C PRO A 21 1.73 -1.32 14.52
N ARG A 22 1.37 -0.93 15.75
CA ARG A 22 2.29 -0.95 16.92
C ARG A 22 2.85 -2.33 17.22
N ASP A 23 2.01 -3.36 17.21
CA ASP A 23 2.37 -4.76 17.41
C ASP A 23 3.45 -5.23 16.42
N ARG A 24 3.33 -4.86 15.15
CA ARG A 24 4.33 -5.20 14.13
C ARG A 24 5.57 -4.32 14.19
N ARG A 25 5.43 -3.07 14.63
CA ARG A 25 6.54 -2.15 14.83
C ARG A 25 7.54 -2.68 15.85
N GLU A 26 7.06 -3.13 17.01
CA GLU A 26 7.92 -3.66 18.08
C GLU A 26 8.71 -4.90 17.62
N ALA A 27 8.06 -5.81 16.89
CA ALA A 27 8.70 -6.99 16.34
C ALA A 27 9.79 -6.65 15.31
N LEU A 28 9.51 -5.67 14.43
CA LEU A 28 10.48 -5.18 13.45
C LEU A 28 11.66 -4.47 14.13
N GLU A 29 11.42 -3.65 15.15
CA GLU A 29 12.48 -2.98 15.92
C GLU A 29 13.41 -3.98 16.64
N ALA A 30 12.84 -5.04 17.20
CA ALA A 30 13.62 -6.13 17.77
C ALA A 30 14.53 -6.79 16.70
N HIS A 31 14.01 -7.02 15.49
CA HIS A 31 14.82 -7.54 14.38
C HIS A 31 15.91 -6.56 13.94
N LEU A 32 15.58 -5.27 13.77
CA LEU A 32 16.51 -4.21 13.39
C LEU A 32 17.64 -4.03 14.41
N SER A 33 17.42 -4.34 15.69
CA SER A 33 18.49 -4.32 16.70
C SER A 33 19.58 -5.37 16.41
N ALA A 34 19.21 -6.52 15.84
CA ALA A 34 20.10 -7.65 15.60
C ALA A 34 20.60 -7.75 14.15
N CYS A 35 19.90 -7.16 13.17
CA CYS A 35 20.20 -7.32 11.75
C CYS A 35 20.77 -6.05 11.11
N GLY A 36 22.03 -6.10 10.64
CA GLY A 36 22.66 -4.98 9.91
C GLY A 36 22.07 -4.71 8.53
N GLY A 37 21.76 -5.76 7.76
CA GLY A 37 21.22 -5.62 6.40
C GLY A 37 19.87 -4.91 6.36
N CYS A 38 18.95 -5.26 7.26
CA CYS A 38 17.65 -4.58 7.33
C CYS A 38 17.76 -3.13 7.83
N ARG A 39 18.78 -2.79 8.62
CA ARG A 39 19.06 -1.37 8.98
C ARG A 39 19.55 -0.56 7.79
N GLU A 40 20.44 -1.14 6.97
CA GLU A 40 20.90 -0.49 5.75
C GLU A 40 19.75 -0.30 4.75
N GLU A 41 18.89 -1.30 4.62
CA GLU A 41 17.72 -1.20 3.74
C GLU A 41 16.72 -0.16 4.23
N LEU A 42 16.45 -0.12 5.54
CA LEU A 42 15.63 0.93 6.12
C LEU A 42 16.22 2.33 5.88
N ALA A 43 17.54 2.48 5.96
CA ALA A 43 18.19 3.75 5.67
C ALA A 43 18.00 4.17 4.20
N ARG A 44 18.09 3.23 3.25
CA ARG A 44 17.77 3.48 1.83
C ARG A 44 16.32 3.92 1.64
N GLU A 45 15.38 3.25 2.28
CA GLU A 45 13.95 3.58 2.23
C GLU A 45 13.64 4.99 2.79
N ILE A 46 14.31 5.40 3.87
CA ILE A 46 14.17 6.73 4.46
C ILE A 46 14.80 7.80 3.56
N ASP A 47 15.99 7.53 3.03
CA ASP A 47 16.69 8.47 2.13
C ASP A 47 15.87 8.70 0.85
N LEU A 48 15.38 7.63 0.22
CA LEU A 48 14.52 7.71 -0.96
C LEU A 48 13.26 8.56 -0.68
N ARG A 49 12.57 8.31 0.44
CA ARG A 49 11.41 9.12 0.85
C ARG A 49 11.77 10.59 1.07
N THR A 50 12.93 10.86 1.65
CA THR A 50 13.41 12.23 1.90
C THR A 50 13.65 12.94 0.58
N VAL A 51 14.33 12.29 -0.37
CA VAL A 51 14.54 12.81 -1.73
C VAL A 51 13.20 13.05 -2.40
N LEU A 52 12.30 12.06 -2.42
CA LEU A 52 10.98 12.19 -3.04
C LEU A 52 10.12 13.30 -2.41
N GLY A 53 10.16 13.44 -1.08
CA GLY A 53 9.46 14.49 -0.35
C GLY A 53 10.03 15.90 -0.55
N SER A 54 11.28 16.01 -1.02
CA SER A 54 11.91 17.29 -1.33
C SER A 54 11.55 17.85 -2.70
N LEU A 55 10.90 17.05 -3.56
CA LEU A 55 10.47 17.52 -4.87
C LEU A 55 9.41 18.62 -4.74
N PRO A 56 9.42 19.62 -5.64
CA PRO A 56 8.42 20.68 -5.64
C PRO A 56 7.03 20.08 -5.88
N VAL A 57 6.09 20.39 -5.00
CA VAL A 57 4.69 20.01 -5.17
C VAL A 57 4.08 20.89 -6.25
N ALA A 58 3.77 20.29 -7.41
CA ALA A 58 3.07 20.98 -8.48
C ALA A 58 1.61 21.26 -8.05
N PRO A 59 1.10 22.49 -8.26
CA PRO A 59 -0.30 22.77 -7.98
C PRO A 59 -1.20 21.95 -8.91
N CYS A 60 -2.21 21.30 -8.35
CA CYS A 60 -3.22 20.58 -9.13
C CYS A 60 -4.10 21.60 -9.89
N PRO A 61 -4.31 21.46 -11.21
CA PRO A 61 -5.14 22.39 -11.97
C PRO A 61 -6.59 22.45 -11.47
N ASP A 62 -7.17 23.66 -11.38
CA ASP A 62 -8.52 23.90 -10.85
C ASP A 62 -9.64 23.16 -11.60
N ALA A 63 -9.42 22.82 -12.87
CA ALA A 63 -10.37 22.01 -13.64
C ALA A 63 -10.45 20.57 -13.09
N VAL A 64 -9.33 20.01 -12.64
CA VAL A 64 -9.25 18.66 -12.10
C VAL A 64 -9.87 18.60 -10.70
N THR A 65 -9.55 19.56 -9.83
CA THR A 65 -10.12 19.63 -8.48
C THR A 65 -11.64 19.81 -8.51
N ARG A 66 -12.16 20.69 -9.38
CA ARG A 66 -13.61 20.86 -9.57
C ARG A 66 -14.29 19.62 -10.15
N GLY A 67 -13.65 18.96 -11.11
CA GLY A 67 -14.16 17.71 -11.67
C GLY A 67 -14.25 16.60 -10.62
N LEU A 68 -13.23 16.47 -9.78
CA LEU A 68 -13.22 15.51 -8.66
C LEU A 68 -14.28 15.82 -7.61
N ALA A 69 -14.43 17.10 -7.22
CA ALA A 69 -15.46 17.52 -6.26
C ALA A 69 -16.91 17.30 -6.77
N ALA A 70 -17.12 17.35 -8.08
CA ALA A 70 -18.41 17.04 -8.68
C ALA A 70 -18.70 15.53 -8.72
N LEU A 71 -17.68 14.69 -8.83
CA LEU A 71 -17.80 13.22 -8.91
C LEU A 71 -17.81 12.56 -7.53
N LEU A 72 -17.09 13.12 -6.56
CA LEU A 72 -17.11 12.69 -5.19
C LEU A 72 -17.65 13.84 -4.34
N PRO A 73 -18.84 13.71 -3.72
CA PRO A 73 -19.29 14.64 -2.69
C PRO A 73 -18.46 14.40 -1.41
N LEU A 74 -17.16 14.68 -1.50
CA LEU A 74 -16.30 14.82 -0.34
C LEU A 74 -16.58 16.21 0.21
N ASP A 75 -17.11 16.25 1.43
CA ASP A 75 -17.23 17.46 2.20
C ASP A 75 -15.81 17.85 2.65
N ILE A 76 -15.02 18.38 1.71
CA ILE A 76 -13.69 18.90 2.00
C ILE A 76 -13.96 20.25 2.67
N PRO A 77 -13.71 20.42 3.98
CA PRO A 77 -13.83 21.73 4.59
C PRO A 77 -12.85 22.63 3.85
N ALA A 78 -13.40 23.54 3.03
CA ALA A 78 -12.64 24.64 2.46
C ALA A 78 -11.89 25.27 3.63
N ASP A 79 -10.56 25.36 3.53
CA ASP A 79 -9.71 26.03 4.48
C ASP A 79 -10.32 27.41 4.74
N ARG A 80 -11.09 27.51 5.84
CA ARG A 80 -11.67 28.76 6.31
C ARG A 80 -10.47 29.52 6.81
N GLY A 81 -9.96 30.35 5.90
CA GLY A 81 -8.71 31.03 6.04
C GLY A 81 -8.49 31.56 7.45
N ARG A 82 -7.23 31.43 7.90
CA ARG A 82 -6.58 32.35 8.84
C ARG A 82 -7.56 33.03 9.78
N GLY A 83 -7.88 32.34 10.87
CA GLY A 83 -8.62 32.92 11.98
C GLY A 83 -8.07 34.32 12.29
N ALA A 84 -8.97 35.30 12.32
CA ALA A 84 -8.65 36.68 12.62
C ALA A 84 -7.74 36.75 13.86
N PRO A 85 -6.65 37.53 13.84
CA PRO A 85 -5.74 37.58 14.97
C PRO A 85 -6.46 38.18 16.18
N ARG A 86 -6.59 37.38 17.24
CA ARG A 86 -7.21 37.76 18.51
C ARG A 86 -6.46 38.98 19.11
N PRO A 87 -7.16 40.08 19.45
CA PRO A 87 -6.53 41.35 19.83
C PRO A 87 -5.69 41.28 21.12
N TRP A 88 -5.89 40.27 21.97
CA TRP A 88 -5.10 40.06 23.19
C TRP A 88 -3.65 39.59 22.95
N LEU A 89 -3.31 39.11 21.75
CA LEU A 89 -1.96 38.65 21.42
C LEU A 89 -1.04 39.82 21.04
N ARG A 90 -1.57 41.03 20.87
CA ARG A 90 -0.78 42.21 20.51
C ARG A 90 0.08 42.73 21.67
N LEU A 91 -0.22 42.38 22.92
CA LEU A 91 0.56 42.82 24.08
C LEU A 91 1.86 42.02 24.31
N ALA A 92 2.04 40.87 23.64
CA ALA A 92 3.25 40.04 23.78
C ALA A 92 4.25 40.17 22.60
N THR A 93 4.00 41.08 21.65
CA THR A 93 4.72 41.10 20.35
C THR A 93 5.91 42.06 20.26
N SER A 94 6.12 42.97 21.21
CA SER A 94 7.25 43.92 21.13
C SER A 94 8.61 43.28 21.41
N GLY A 95 8.68 42.21 22.20
CA GLY A 95 9.94 41.52 22.51
C GLY A 95 10.39 40.52 21.43
N LEU A 96 9.44 39.84 20.77
CA LEU A 96 9.76 38.75 19.84
C LEU A 96 10.14 39.24 18.44
N VAL A 97 9.61 40.41 18.02
CA VAL A 97 9.86 40.98 16.69
C VAL A 97 11.31 41.49 16.55
N ALA A 98 11.90 42.01 17.63
CA ALA A 98 13.30 42.47 17.61
C ALA A 98 14.30 41.31 17.44
N ALA A 99 14.06 40.18 18.12
CA ALA A 99 14.88 38.99 17.98
C ALA A 99 14.74 38.32 16.59
N ALA A 100 13.52 38.31 16.04
CA ALA A 100 13.26 37.80 14.70
C ALA A 100 13.92 38.66 13.60
N LEU A 101 13.90 39.99 13.74
CA LEU A 101 14.58 40.91 12.81
C LEU A 101 16.11 40.74 12.85
N ALA A 102 16.70 40.56 14.03
CA ALA A 102 18.13 40.31 14.16
C ALA A 102 18.53 38.98 13.48
N LEU A 103 17.72 37.93 13.64
CA LEU A 103 17.95 36.64 12.97
C LEU A 103 17.76 36.74 11.44
N PHE A 104 16.78 37.52 10.98
CA PHE A 104 16.47 37.72 9.57
C PHE A 104 17.59 38.47 8.81
N VAL A 105 18.33 39.36 9.48
CA VAL A 105 19.46 40.09 8.90
C VAL A 105 20.77 39.28 8.99
N LEU A 106 20.99 38.53 10.07
CA LEU A 106 22.26 37.82 10.30
C LEU A 106 22.42 36.52 9.47
N VAL A 107 21.32 35.81 9.21
CA VAL A 107 21.32 34.54 8.47
C VAL A 107 21.70 34.65 6.98
N PRO A 108 21.23 35.65 6.20
CA PRO A 108 21.64 35.77 4.79
C PRO A 108 23.12 36.16 4.64
N ALA A 109 23.67 36.97 5.55
CA ALA A 109 25.08 37.38 5.53
C ALA A 109 26.07 36.21 5.70
N LEU A 110 25.64 35.10 6.30
CA LEU A 110 26.42 33.87 6.41
C LEU A 110 26.22 32.91 5.22
N ARG A 111 25.21 33.15 4.37
CA ARG A 111 24.85 32.32 3.22
C ARG A 111 25.38 32.84 1.88
N ASP A 112 25.73 34.13 1.80
CA ASP A 112 26.27 34.77 0.59
C ASP A 112 27.63 34.22 0.11
N GLY A 113 28.26 33.32 0.87
CA GLY A 113 29.51 32.64 0.47
C GLY A 113 29.36 31.40 -0.42
N ARG A 114 28.12 30.99 -0.77
CA ARG A 114 27.89 29.83 -1.65
C ARG A 114 26.98 30.23 -2.82
N PRO A 115 27.50 30.36 -4.06
CA PRO A 115 26.63 30.39 -5.22
C PRO A 115 25.94 29.02 -5.32
N ALA A 116 24.64 28.99 -5.00
CA ALA A 116 23.76 27.89 -5.32
C ALA A 116 23.65 27.83 -6.86
N ALA A 117 24.42 26.95 -7.47
CA ALA A 117 24.11 26.50 -8.82
C ALA A 117 22.70 25.88 -8.76
N ALA A 118 21.71 26.61 -9.27
CA ALA A 118 20.40 26.06 -9.51
C ALA A 118 20.57 24.82 -10.40
N PRO A 119 20.07 23.64 -10.02
CA PRO A 119 20.05 22.53 -10.96
C PRO A 119 19.21 22.98 -12.16
N ALA A 120 19.83 22.94 -13.34
CA ALA A 120 19.14 23.18 -14.59
C ALA A 120 17.88 22.31 -14.61
N GLY A 121 16.72 22.95 -14.66
CA GLY A 121 15.45 22.26 -14.68
C GLY A 121 15.45 21.22 -15.80
N HIS A 122 14.96 20.02 -15.50
CA HIS A 122 14.60 19.04 -16.51
C HIS A 122 13.80 19.80 -17.59
N GLY A 123 14.29 19.78 -18.83
CA GLY A 123 13.77 20.58 -19.92
C GLY A 123 12.25 20.49 -19.95
N ALA A 124 11.58 21.64 -20.11
CA ALA A 124 10.13 21.71 -20.09
C ALA A 124 9.56 20.65 -21.04
N TYR A 125 8.82 19.68 -20.48
CA TYR A 125 8.16 18.64 -21.27
C TYR A 125 7.30 19.30 -22.33
N THR A 126 7.43 18.83 -23.56
CA THR A 126 6.59 19.28 -24.65
C THR A 126 5.15 18.82 -24.40
N GLN A 127 4.17 19.59 -24.87
CA GLN A 127 2.75 19.19 -24.79
C GLN A 127 2.50 17.82 -25.43
N ALA A 128 3.24 17.48 -26.49
CA ALA A 128 3.17 16.18 -27.15
C ALA A 128 3.60 15.02 -26.23
N GLU A 129 4.64 15.20 -25.40
CA GLU A 129 5.10 14.20 -24.43
C GLU A 129 4.08 14.02 -23.31
N VAL A 130 3.49 15.12 -22.83
CA VAL A 130 2.42 15.08 -21.81
C VAL A 130 1.19 14.34 -22.34
N ASP A 131 0.80 14.61 -23.59
CA ASP A 131 -0.31 13.93 -24.26
C ASP A 131 -0.03 12.44 -24.48
N GLN A 132 1.22 12.08 -24.77
CA GLN A 132 1.65 10.69 -24.92
C GLN A 132 1.58 9.95 -23.58
N ALA A 133 2.14 10.53 -22.52
CA ALA A 133 2.08 9.94 -21.18
C ALA A 133 0.63 9.72 -20.71
N ARG A 134 -0.27 10.66 -21.03
CA ARG A 134 -1.71 10.52 -20.73
C ARG A 134 -2.34 9.33 -21.46
N ARG A 135 -2.02 9.12 -22.73
CA ARG A 135 -2.50 7.97 -23.51
C ARG A 135 -1.99 6.66 -22.93
N ASP A 136 -0.73 6.61 -22.54
CA ASP A 136 -0.12 5.39 -22.00
C ASP A 136 -0.78 4.97 -20.69
N VAL A 137 -1.06 5.91 -19.79
CA VAL A 137 -1.81 5.64 -18.55
C VAL A 137 -3.21 5.10 -18.83
N ILE A 138 -3.94 5.73 -19.77
CA ILE A 138 -5.28 5.27 -20.17
C ILE A 138 -5.23 3.84 -20.72
N ASN A 139 -4.24 3.55 -21.57
CA ASN A 139 -4.06 2.23 -22.17
C ASN A 139 -3.77 1.17 -21.11
N VAL A 140 -2.87 1.45 -20.17
CA VAL A 140 -2.54 0.53 -19.07
C VAL A 140 -3.77 0.24 -18.22
N LEU A 141 -4.52 1.28 -17.83
CA LEU A 141 -5.75 1.11 -17.04
C LEU A 141 -6.81 0.30 -17.79
N ALA A 142 -6.99 0.53 -19.09
CA ALA A 142 -7.92 -0.22 -19.92
C ALA A 142 -7.52 -1.71 -20.02
N LEU A 143 -6.21 -1.98 -20.17
CA LEU A 143 -5.67 -3.34 -20.17
C LEU A 143 -5.93 -4.03 -18.83
N THR A 144 -5.62 -3.37 -17.71
CA THR A 144 -5.84 -3.93 -16.37
C THR A 144 -7.33 -4.20 -16.12
N ALA A 145 -8.21 -3.26 -16.49
CA ALA A 145 -9.66 -3.45 -16.36
C ALA A 145 -10.16 -4.65 -17.18
N GLY A 146 -9.67 -4.81 -18.42
CA GLY A 146 -10.03 -5.95 -19.27
C GLY A 146 -9.56 -7.30 -18.71
N VAL A 147 -8.38 -7.35 -18.08
CA VAL A 147 -7.90 -8.56 -17.40
C VAL A 147 -8.77 -8.89 -16.19
N LEU A 148 -9.10 -7.91 -15.36
CA LEU A 148 -9.96 -8.09 -14.20
C LEU A 148 -11.36 -8.57 -14.59
N ASP A 149 -11.95 -7.98 -15.63
CA ASP A 149 -13.28 -8.36 -16.13
C ASP A 149 -13.29 -9.79 -16.68
N ARG A 150 -12.27 -10.16 -17.46
CA ARG A 150 -12.12 -11.51 -17.98
C ARG A 150 -11.90 -12.54 -16.87
N SER A 151 -11.09 -12.20 -15.86
CA SER A 151 -10.88 -13.07 -14.69
C SER A 151 -12.17 -13.25 -13.92
N ARG A 152 -12.90 -12.16 -13.64
CA ARG A 152 -14.20 -12.21 -12.96
C ARG A 152 -15.20 -13.09 -13.69
N THR A 153 -15.33 -12.90 -15.01
CA THR A 153 -16.27 -13.66 -15.83
C THR A 153 -15.88 -15.13 -15.85
N ARG A 154 -14.61 -15.46 -16.08
CA ARG A 154 -14.13 -16.84 -16.13
C ARG A 154 -14.27 -17.56 -14.79
N THR A 155 -13.90 -16.92 -13.69
CA THR A 155 -14.07 -17.50 -12.34
C THR A 155 -15.55 -17.68 -11.98
N MET A 156 -16.41 -16.71 -12.32
CA MET A 156 -17.85 -16.84 -12.08
C MET A 156 -18.45 -18.00 -12.88
N THR A 157 -18.14 -18.12 -14.17
CA THR A 157 -18.68 -19.18 -15.02
C THR A 157 -18.15 -20.56 -14.64
N GLU A 158 -16.84 -20.72 -14.40
CA GLU A 158 -16.26 -22.03 -14.06
C GLU A 158 -16.70 -22.51 -12.66
N VAL A 159 -16.76 -21.64 -11.66
CA VAL A 159 -17.08 -22.04 -10.28
C VAL A 159 -18.59 -22.19 -10.09
N PHE A 160 -19.39 -21.21 -10.52
CA PHE A 160 -20.84 -21.20 -10.29
C PHE A 160 -21.66 -21.81 -11.43
N GLY A 161 -21.13 -21.82 -12.66
CA GLY A 161 -21.80 -22.42 -13.82
C GLY A 161 -21.57 -23.93 -13.93
N ASP A 162 -20.32 -24.38 -13.77
CA ASP A 162 -19.97 -25.79 -14.00
C ASP A 162 -19.73 -26.59 -12.71
N ARG A 163 -18.88 -26.08 -11.80
CA ARG A 163 -18.44 -26.88 -10.64
C ARG A 163 -19.48 -26.98 -9.52
N LEU A 164 -20.13 -25.88 -9.15
CA LEU A 164 -21.14 -25.88 -8.08
C LEU A 164 -22.39 -26.71 -8.45
N PRO A 165 -22.99 -26.59 -9.65
CA PRO A 165 -24.13 -27.41 -10.04
C PRO A 165 -23.79 -28.89 -10.14
N GLY A 166 -22.57 -29.23 -10.62
CA GLY A 166 -22.07 -30.61 -10.65
C GLY A 166 -21.91 -31.22 -9.25
N ALA A 167 -21.35 -30.45 -8.30
CA ALA A 167 -21.17 -30.90 -6.92
C ALA A 167 -22.51 -31.07 -6.17
N VAL A 168 -23.45 -30.14 -6.34
CA VAL A 168 -24.79 -30.21 -5.72
C VAL A 168 -25.62 -31.34 -6.33
N SER A 169 -25.55 -31.55 -7.65
CA SER A 169 -26.24 -32.67 -8.32
C SER A 169 -25.67 -34.04 -7.97
N GLY A 170 -24.37 -34.09 -7.64
CA GLY A 170 -23.70 -35.29 -7.15
C GLY A 170 -24.11 -35.65 -5.72
N SER A 171 -24.25 -34.67 -4.82
CA SER A 171 -24.65 -34.93 -3.43
C SER A 171 -26.14 -35.26 -3.27
N LEU A 172 -27.00 -34.82 -4.19
CA LEU A 172 -28.43 -35.15 -4.18
C LEU A 172 -28.72 -36.57 -4.71
N ARG A 173 -27.78 -37.22 -5.40
CA ARG A 173 -27.85 -38.66 -5.71
C ARG A 173 -27.20 -39.45 -4.58
N SER A 174 -27.96 -39.70 -3.51
CA SER A 174 -27.52 -40.66 -2.49
C SER A 174 -27.68 -42.11 -3.00
N PRO A 175 -26.71 -43.01 -2.78
CA PRO A 175 -26.82 -44.42 -3.11
C PRO A 175 -27.62 -45.15 -2.01
N HIS A 176 -28.93 -45.30 -2.21
CA HIS A 176 -29.72 -46.21 -1.38
C HIS A 176 -30.65 -47.07 -2.25
N ALA A 177 -30.19 -48.28 -2.53
CA ALA A 177 -31.05 -49.46 -2.62
C ALA A 177 -30.39 -50.54 -1.74
N PRO A 178 -31.02 -50.99 -0.64
CA PRO A 178 -30.44 -52.01 0.22
C PRO A 178 -30.63 -53.40 -0.40
N ASP A 179 -29.54 -54.10 -0.67
CA ASP A 179 -29.55 -55.54 -0.92
C ASP A 179 -29.98 -56.27 0.36
N ALA A 180 -31.11 -56.96 0.29
CA ALA A 180 -31.60 -57.81 1.35
C ALA A 180 -31.01 -59.23 1.21
N HIS A 181 -30.06 -59.61 2.07
CA HIS A 181 -30.11 -60.90 2.80
C HIS A 181 -29.03 -61.00 3.89
N THR A 182 -29.52 -61.22 5.11
CA THR A 182 -28.82 -61.62 6.36
C THR A 182 -28.44 -63.13 6.35
N PRO A 183 -27.94 -63.76 7.43
CA PRO A 183 -26.62 -63.61 8.06
C PRO A 183 -25.91 -64.96 8.38
N ASN A 184 -24.59 -64.89 8.60
CA ASN A 184 -23.73 -65.56 9.60
C ASN A 184 -23.88 -67.07 10.03
N GLY A 185 -22.73 -67.76 10.05
CA GLY A 185 -22.41 -68.94 10.89
C GLY A 185 -21.36 -69.83 10.19
N ALA A 186 -20.23 -70.26 10.75
CA ALA A 186 -19.75 -70.31 12.12
C ALA A 186 -18.22 -70.61 12.15
N ASN A 187 -17.54 -70.08 13.18
CA ASN A 187 -16.46 -70.65 14.01
C ASN A 187 -15.18 -71.33 13.47
N GLY A 188 -14.06 -70.93 14.10
CA GLY A 188 -13.01 -71.80 14.66
C GLY A 188 -11.78 -72.00 13.78
N ALA A 189 -10.66 -71.32 13.98
CA ALA A 189 -9.61 -71.54 15.00
C ALA A 189 -8.75 -72.81 14.80
N SER A 190 -7.42 -72.55 14.72
CA SER A 190 -6.27 -73.42 15.01
C SER A 190 -5.88 -74.45 13.94
N ASP A 191 -4.71 -74.40 13.30
CA ASP A 191 -3.33 -74.60 13.79
C ASP A 191 -2.95 -76.09 14.04
N THR A 192 -1.70 -76.39 13.66
CA THR A 192 -0.90 -77.63 13.76
C THR A 192 -0.95 -78.66 12.62
N GLY A 193 0.25 -79.02 12.15
CA GLY A 193 0.54 -79.84 10.97
C GLY A 193 0.76 -81.32 11.26
N GLY A 194 1.16 -82.06 10.23
CA GLY A 194 1.42 -83.51 10.35
C GLY A 194 1.59 -84.25 9.01
N GLN A 195 2.85 -84.31 8.55
CA GLN A 195 3.58 -85.41 7.89
C GLN A 195 2.84 -86.39 6.93
N GLY A 196 3.45 -86.56 5.75
CA GLY A 196 3.21 -87.66 4.81
C GLY A 196 3.81 -87.37 3.44
#